data_AF-A0A7K4C9N9-F1
#
_entry.id   AF-A0A7K4C9N9-F1
#
_cell.length_a   1.000
_cell.length_b   1.000
_cell.length_c   1.000
_cell.angle_alpha   90.00
_cell.angle_beta   90.00
_cell.angle_gamma   90.00
#
_symmetry.space_group_name_H-M   'P 1'
#
loop_
_entity.id
_entity.type
_entity.pdbx_description
1 polymer ?
#
loop_
_entity_poly.entity_id
_entity_poly.type
_entity_poly.pdbx_seq_one_letter_code
_entity_poly.pdbx_strand_id
1 'polypeptide(L)'
;MADEIPEDLEEFTSPHLPERYHQTVRAKRQRRLKKQAVIVIVALVVMALMFLVLNWAAGGLFSSIPSFTGAPHTPGATTLHAGVTTPVTPNTTNASAFVTRGPGLAGQLPAGAVSLETALSQARSDYPEPEFAITRADFSTENSRPVFVFTIHSTVDETIPDAMVFFDAMTGLPYSLGEEKAKIARTTARQVALVAFPALHPDRTLLAFSTDSYNGNVWDFTHYKGGRIVAAGSFDADTGEQRSFFRYPDPEGRPPSPVLDAARAQAAAERYIIDHNGGQLPLNMSRVRYTPATAAEGTVAGQYTFTFERTYQDFLADVDGFEVTVDAVTGDINGYTSRWTTPDHAFSAAYQPDVIRREATFIVMQKAQEVFPGDASGLRIISAELRWKNRVPYGTVPRPGTIPLAWKVVFDDDFIRGNTTTQPAVAWLDIHSGDFIALDYQH
;
A
#
# COMPACT_ATOMS: atom_id res chain seq x y z
N MET A 1 -51.21 48.55 1.08
CA MET A 1 -51.03 48.07 -0.30
C MET A 1 -49.72 47.32 -0.31
N ALA A 2 -49.81 46.02 -0.08
CA ALA A 2 -48.70 45.07 -0.16
C ALA A 2 -48.96 44.26 -1.42
N ASP A 3 -48.00 44.29 -2.35
CA ASP A 3 -48.02 43.50 -3.57
C ASP A 3 -47.62 42.07 -3.24
N GLU A 4 -48.50 41.13 -3.57
CA GLU A 4 -48.23 39.69 -3.60
C GLU A 4 -47.34 39.35 -4.79
N ILE A 5 -46.21 38.69 -4.53
CA ILE A 5 -45.36 38.07 -5.55
C ILE A 5 -45.86 36.63 -5.78
N PRO A 6 -46.07 36.16 -7.01
CA PRO A 6 -46.61 34.82 -7.27
C PRO A 6 -45.58 33.71 -7.03
N GLU A 7 -46.00 32.61 -6.39
CA GLU A 7 -45.20 31.44 -5.99
C GLU A 7 -44.89 30.41 -7.13
N ASP A 8 -45.16 30.71 -8.40
CA ASP A 8 -45.11 29.69 -9.47
C ASP A 8 -43.83 29.70 -10.34
N LEU A 9 -42.62 29.69 -9.74
CA LEU A 9 -41.36 29.59 -10.50
C LEU A 9 -40.39 28.46 -10.09
N GLU A 10 -40.80 27.50 -9.25
CA GLU A 10 -39.92 26.42 -8.78
C GLU A 10 -39.86 25.14 -9.66
N GLU A 11 -40.52 25.07 -10.83
CA GLU A 11 -40.61 23.80 -11.60
C GLU A 11 -39.75 23.70 -12.86
N PHE A 12 -38.67 24.46 -12.99
CA PHE A 12 -37.75 24.32 -14.12
C PHE A 12 -36.29 24.28 -13.64
N THR A 13 -35.77 23.06 -13.35
CA THR A 13 -34.35 22.64 -13.55
C THR A 13 -34.04 21.31 -12.85
N SER A 14 -34.89 20.29 -13.00
CA SER A 14 -34.40 18.90 -12.94
C SER A 14 -34.43 18.33 -14.36
N PRO A 15 -33.36 17.69 -14.86
CA PRO A 15 -33.43 16.99 -16.13
C PRO A 15 -34.55 15.96 -16.01
N HIS A 16 -35.62 16.18 -16.77
CA HIS A 16 -36.84 15.38 -16.75
C HIS A 16 -36.50 13.96 -17.22
N LEU A 17 -36.12 13.11 -16.26
CA LEU A 17 -35.95 11.69 -16.51
C LEU A 17 -37.36 11.11 -16.67
N PRO A 18 -37.64 10.35 -17.76
CA PRO A 18 -38.95 9.78 -17.98
C PRO A 18 -39.44 9.02 -16.74
N GLU A 19 -40.71 9.14 -16.35
CA GLU A 19 -41.26 8.46 -15.15
C GLU A 19 -40.97 6.95 -15.12
N ARG A 20 -40.83 6.32 -16.29
CA ARG A 20 -40.38 4.93 -16.44
C ARG A 20 -39.02 4.67 -15.81
N TYR A 21 -38.08 5.60 -15.88
CA TYR A 21 -36.77 5.50 -15.24
C TYR A 21 -36.90 5.49 -13.72
N HIS A 22 -37.68 6.41 -13.14
CA HIS A 22 -37.93 6.41 -11.70
C HIS A 22 -38.62 5.13 -11.20
N GLN A 23 -39.54 4.56 -11.98
CA GLN A 23 -40.17 3.28 -11.66
C GLN A 23 -39.17 2.11 -11.71
N THR A 24 -38.28 2.06 -12.70
CA THR A 24 -37.24 1.01 -12.79
C THR A 24 -36.21 1.10 -11.66
N VAL A 25 -35.81 2.31 -11.27
CA VAL A 25 -34.90 2.53 -10.14
C VAL A 25 -35.55 2.11 -8.81
N ARG A 26 -36.83 2.48 -8.58
CA ARG A 26 -37.59 2.07 -7.38
C ARG A 26 -37.75 0.54 -7.33
N ALA A 27 -38.07 -0.11 -8.45
CA ALA A 27 -38.19 -1.57 -8.54
C ALA A 27 -36.84 -2.28 -8.29
N LYS A 28 -35.73 -1.73 -8.79
CA LYS A 28 -34.38 -2.29 -8.58
C LYS A 28 -33.95 -2.15 -7.10
N ARG A 29 -34.28 -1.02 -6.45
CA ARG A 29 -34.03 -0.79 -5.01
C ARG A 29 -34.83 -1.76 -4.14
N GLN A 30 -36.12 -1.98 -4.43
CA GLN A 30 -36.94 -2.96 -3.69
C GLN A 30 -36.44 -4.40 -3.87
N ARG A 31 -35.95 -4.78 -5.06
CA ARG A 31 -35.37 -6.12 -5.28
C ARG A 31 -34.08 -6.32 -4.48
N ARG A 32 -33.25 -5.28 -4.34
CA ARG A 32 -32.02 -5.34 -3.51
C ARG A 32 -32.34 -5.48 -2.03
N LEU A 33 -33.30 -4.70 -1.52
CA LEU A 33 -33.75 -4.80 -0.13
C LEU A 33 -34.34 -6.18 0.19
N LYS A 34 -35.15 -6.75 -0.71
CA LYS A 34 -35.67 -8.12 -0.55
C LYS A 34 -34.55 -9.17 -0.54
N LYS A 35 -33.54 -9.05 -1.42
CA LYS A 35 -32.37 -9.95 -1.41
C LYS A 35 -31.57 -9.84 -0.11
N GLN A 36 -31.33 -8.62 0.39
CA GLN A 36 -30.63 -8.41 1.65
C GLN A 36 -31.41 -9.00 2.83
N ALA A 37 -32.73 -8.80 2.90
CA ALA A 37 -33.56 -9.39 3.95
C ALA A 37 -33.51 -10.93 3.95
N VAL A 38 -33.53 -11.56 2.77
CA VAL A 38 -33.41 -13.02 2.65
C VAL A 38 -32.02 -13.52 3.12
N ILE A 39 -30.94 -12.82 2.77
CA ILE A 39 -29.59 -13.19 3.21
C ILE A 39 -29.47 -13.13 4.74
N VAL A 40 -30.01 -12.08 5.38
CA VAL A 40 -30.00 -11.95 6.84
C VAL A 40 -30.78 -13.08 7.51
N ILE A 41 -31.95 -13.45 6.97
CA ILE A 41 -32.75 -14.58 7.50
C ILE A 41 -31.98 -15.89 7.38
N VAL A 42 -31.34 -16.16 6.24
CA VAL A 42 -30.54 -17.38 6.04
C VAL A 42 -29.35 -17.43 7.01
N ALA A 43 -28.65 -16.32 7.21
CA ALA A 43 -27.53 -16.24 8.15
C ALA A 43 -27.97 -16.52 9.60
N LEU A 44 -29.13 -15.98 10.02
CA LEU A 44 -29.70 -16.25 11.34
C LEU A 44 -30.07 -17.73 11.52
N VAL A 45 -30.62 -18.37 10.49
CA VAL A 45 -30.94 -19.81 10.52
C VAL A 45 -29.66 -20.66 10.62
N VAL A 46 -28.61 -20.32 9.88
CA VAL A 46 -27.31 -21.03 9.96
C VAL A 46 -26.68 -20.86 11.34
N MET A 47 -26.71 -19.66 11.92
CA MET A 47 -26.23 -19.44 13.29
C MET A 47 -27.03 -20.24 14.32
N ALA A 48 -28.35 -20.28 14.22
CA ALA A 48 -29.20 -21.07 15.11
C ALA A 48 -28.89 -22.57 15.00
N LEU A 49 -28.66 -23.08 13.78
CA LEU A 49 -28.26 -24.46 13.56
C LEU A 49 -26.86 -24.76 14.11
N MET A 50 -25.88 -23.87 13.92
CA MET A 50 -24.56 -24.01 14.52
C MET A 50 -24.61 -24.01 16.04
N PHE A 51 -25.44 -23.16 16.65
CA PHE A 51 -25.63 -23.11 18.09
C PHE A 51 -26.26 -24.39 18.64
N LEU A 52 -27.20 -25.00 17.88
CA LEU A 52 -27.76 -26.32 18.21
C LEU A 52 -26.72 -27.43 18.09
N VAL A 53 -25.87 -27.42 17.06
CA VAL A 53 -24.80 -28.41 16.88
C VAL A 53 -23.71 -28.28 17.94
N LEU A 54 -23.30 -27.05 18.30
CA LEU A 54 -22.33 -26.81 19.36
C LEU A 54 -22.85 -27.26 20.73
N ASN A 55 -24.12 -26.97 21.05
CA ASN A 55 -24.71 -27.41 22.32
C ASN A 55 -24.91 -28.93 22.39
N TRP A 56 -25.13 -29.60 21.26
CA TRP A 56 -25.17 -31.05 21.20
C TRP A 56 -23.76 -31.66 21.38
N ALA A 57 -22.73 -31.05 20.79
CA ALA A 57 -21.33 -31.49 20.91
C ALA A 57 -20.71 -31.21 22.30
N ALA A 58 -21.15 -30.16 22.99
CA ALA A 58 -20.66 -29.82 24.33
C ALA A 58 -21.27 -30.68 25.46
N GLY A 59 -22.32 -31.46 25.17
CA GLY A 59 -23.03 -32.30 26.15
C GLY A 59 -22.39 -33.66 26.44
N GLY A 60 -21.33 -34.05 25.75
CA GLY A 60 -20.62 -35.29 26.02
C GLY A 60 -19.34 -35.39 25.23
N LEU A 61 -18.25 -35.79 25.89
CA LEU A 61 -16.90 -36.04 25.37
C LEU A 61 -15.91 -34.87 25.48
N PHE A 62 -15.51 -34.55 26.71
CA PHE A 62 -14.13 -34.12 26.96
C PHE A 62 -13.52 -34.99 28.08
N SER A 63 -13.20 -36.23 27.70
CA SER A 63 -12.21 -37.05 28.40
C SER A 63 -11.04 -37.24 27.43
N SER A 64 -9.84 -36.86 27.87
CA SER A 64 -8.52 -37.13 27.29
C SER A 64 -8.13 -36.46 25.97
N ILE A 65 -7.23 -35.47 26.08
CA ILE A 65 -6.22 -35.16 25.05
C ILE A 65 -4.87 -35.68 25.59
N PRO A 66 -4.06 -36.40 24.80
CA PRO A 66 -2.78 -36.95 25.25
C PRO A 66 -1.66 -35.90 25.16
N SER A 67 -0.80 -35.90 26.17
CA SER A 67 0.44 -35.12 26.22
C SER A 67 1.47 -35.64 25.21
N PHE A 68 1.99 -34.75 24.36
CA PHE A 68 3.17 -35.04 23.53
C PHE A 68 4.45 -34.87 24.37
N THR A 69 5.10 -35.98 24.70
CA THR A 69 6.47 -36.04 25.20
C THR A 69 7.41 -36.41 24.05
N GLY A 70 8.12 -35.42 23.52
CA GLY A 70 9.23 -35.64 22.59
C GLY A 70 10.52 -35.95 23.36
N ALA A 71 11.04 -37.17 23.21
CA ALA A 71 12.33 -37.59 23.73
C ALA A 71 13.50 -36.96 22.95
N PRO A 72 14.70 -36.82 23.55
CA PRO A 72 15.85 -36.20 22.90
C PRO A 72 16.54 -37.17 21.93
N HIS A 73 16.77 -36.72 20.69
CA HIS A 73 17.61 -37.44 19.74
C HIS A 73 19.09 -37.12 19.97
N THR A 74 19.86 -38.16 20.24
CA THR A 74 21.33 -38.17 20.28
C THR A 74 21.89 -38.24 18.86
N PRO A 75 22.83 -37.38 18.43
CA PRO A 75 23.53 -37.55 17.17
C PRO A 75 24.65 -38.60 17.31
N GLY A 76 24.63 -39.59 16.44
CA GLY A 76 25.70 -40.59 16.30
C GLY A 76 26.99 -39.99 15.74
N ALA A 77 28.11 -40.34 16.36
CA ALA A 77 29.45 -39.99 15.91
C ALA A 77 29.76 -40.64 14.55
N THR A 78 30.06 -39.81 13.55
CA THR A 78 30.69 -40.25 12.30
C THR A 78 32.16 -39.82 12.35
N THR A 79 33.05 -40.80 12.47
CA THR A 79 34.50 -40.65 12.37
C THR A 79 34.89 -40.33 10.93
N LEU A 80 35.37 -39.11 10.68
CA LEU A 80 36.02 -38.72 9.43
C LEU A 80 37.54 -38.79 9.58
N HIS A 81 38.18 -39.50 8.65
CA HIS A 81 39.62 -39.61 8.49
C HIS A 81 40.29 -38.24 8.27
N ALA A 82 41.31 -37.96 9.07
CA ALA A 82 42.20 -36.82 8.89
C ALA A 82 43.12 -37.04 7.67
N GLY A 83 42.78 -36.41 6.55
CA GLY A 83 43.70 -36.14 5.45
C GLY A 83 44.52 -34.90 5.77
N VAL A 84 45.83 -35.06 5.91
CA VAL A 84 46.80 -33.96 6.07
C VAL A 84 46.82 -33.15 4.78
N THR A 85 46.14 -32.01 4.76
CA THR A 85 46.35 -30.97 3.74
C THR A 85 47.28 -29.91 4.30
N THR A 86 48.40 -29.72 3.60
CA THR A 86 49.37 -28.63 3.77
C THR A 86 48.69 -27.25 3.83
N PRO A 87 49.22 -26.30 4.63
CA PRO A 87 48.66 -24.96 4.72
C PRO A 87 48.83 -24.22 3.40
N VAL A 88 47.75 -24.08 2.65
CA VAL A 88 47.68 -23.13 1.54
C VAL A 88 47.62 -21.74 2.18
N THR A 89 48.70 -21.00 2.02
CA THR A 89 48.77 -19.58 2.35
C THR A 89 47.64 -18.86 1.60
N PRO A 90 46.77 -18.08 2.27
CA PRO A 90 45.79 -17.27 1.56
C PRO A 90 46.58 -16.28 0.70
N ASN A 91 46.50 -16.44 -0.62
CA ASN A 91 46.89 -15.39 -1.53
C ASN A 91 46.03 -14.18 -1.18
N THR A 92 46.65 -13.18 -0.58
CA THR A 92 46.16 -11.81 -0.44
C THR A 92 45.99 -11.24 -1.84
N THR A 93 44.92 -11.63 -2.53
CA THR A 93 44.40 -10.89 -3.68
C THR A 93 44.04 -9.50 -3.17
N ASN A 94 44.77 -8.51 -3.70
CA ASN A 94 44.61 -7.08 -3.48
C ASN A 94 43.19 -6.72 -3.01
N ALA A 95 43.05 -6.35 -1.73
CA ALA A 95 41.85 -5.70 -1.23
C ALA A 95 41.50 -4.56 -2.19
N SER A 96 40.29 -4.57 -2.74
CA SER A 96 39.81 -3.63 -3.76
C SER A 96 40.28 -2.20 -3.42
N ALA A 97 41.20 -1.67 -4.24
CA ALA A 97 41.98 -0.46 -3.98
C ALA A 97 41.17 0.85 -4.00
N PHE A 98 39.84 0.79 -3.85
CA PHE A 98 38.93 1.90 -4.14
C PHE A 98 38.00 2.28 -2.99
N VAL A 99 38.01 1.54 -1.87
CA VAL A 99 37.19 1.93 -0.71
C VAL A 99 37.96 2.92 0.14
N THR A 100 37.55 4.19 0.08
CA THR A 100 38.09 5.21 0.99
C THR A 100 37.67 4.88 2.41
N ARG A 101 38.63 4.68 3.31
CA ARG A 101 38.36 4.51 4.74
C ARG A 101 38.12 5.88 5.35
N GLY A 102 36.90 6.15 5.82
CA GLY A 102 36.61 7.39 6.52
C GLY A 102 36.65 7.25 8.05
N PRO A 103 36.04 8.19 8.80
CA PRO A 103 36.18 8.30 10.24
C PRO A 103 35.64 7.07 10.98
N GLY A 104 36.19 6.83 12.18
CA GLY A 104 35.81 5.72 13.05
C GLY A 104 36.55 4.40 12.78
N LEU A 105 37.04 4.17 11.56
CA LEU A 105 37.75 2.92 11.21
C LEU A 105 39.20 2.85 11.73
N ALA A 106 39.81 3.98 12.09
CA ALA A 106 41.14 4.02 12.68
C ALA A 106 41.14 3.71 14.20
N GLY A 107 39.95 3.68 14.82
CA GLY A 107 39.78 3.35 16.24
C GLY A 107 39.81 1.84 16.50
N GLN A 108 40.04 1.46 17.75
CA GLN A 108 39.89 0.07 18.18
C GLN A 108 38.41 -0.31 18.12
N LEU A 109 38.07 -1.28 17.27
CA LEU A 109 36.71 -1.82 17.18
C LEU A 109 36.28 -2.43 18.52
N PRO A 110 34.96 -2.44 18.84
CA PRO A 110 34.44 -3.11 20.02
C PRO A 110 34.88 -4.58 20.08
N ALA A 111 35.11 -5.09 21.29
CA ALA A 111 35.43 -6.50 21.47
C ALA A 111 34.30 -7.39 20.91
N GLY A 112 34.64 -8.30 20.00
CA GLY A 112 33.69 -9.19 19.33
C GLY A 112 33.10 -8.65 18.02
N ALA A 113 33.46 -7.44 17.59
CA ALA A 113 33.10 -6.96 16.25
C ALA A 113 33.74 -7.81 15.15
N VAL A 114 33.03 -7.99 14.03
CA VAL A 114 33.60 -8.61 12.82
C VAL A 114 34.60 -7.66 12.17
N SER A 115 35.49 -8.22 11.35
CA SER A 115 36.43 -7.41 10.57
C SER A 115 35.70 -6.57 9.52
N LEU A 116 36.31 -5.44 9.13
CA LEU A 116 35.82 -4.64 8.01
C LEU A 116 35.78 -5.47 6.73
N GLU A 117 36.74 -6.37 6.51
CA GLU A 117 36.79 -7.26 5.35
C GLU A 117 35.58 -8.21 5.33
N THR A 118 35.17 -8.74 6.47
CA THR A 118 33.96 -9.57 6.60
C THR A 118 32.70 -8.78 6.25
N ALA A 119 32.54 -7.58 6.83
CA ALA A 119 31.39 -6.72 6.55
C ALA A 119 31.36 -6.28 5.08
N LEU A 120 32.52 -5.94 4.50
CA LEU A 120 32.64 -5.56 3.09
C LEU A 120 32.30 -6.74 2.16
N SER A 121 32.74 -7.96 2.49
CA SER A 121 32.37 -9.16 1.74
C SER A 121 30.85 -9.38 1.75
N GLN A 122 30.20 -9.18 2.90
CA GLN A 122 28.75 -9.27 2.99
C GLN A 122 28.05 -8.14 2.21
N ALA A 123 28.57 -6.91 2.30
CA ALA A 123 28.08 -5.79 1.52
C ALA A 123 28.19 -6.05 0.01
N ARG A 124 29.25 -6.69 -0.46
CA ARG A 124 29.40 -7.08 -1.88
C ARG A 124 28.45 -8.20 -2.31
N SER A 125 28.00 -9.05 -1.39
CA SER A 125 26.94 -10.02 -1.68
C SER A 125 25.60 -9.34 -1.93
N ASP A 126 25.31 -8.26 -1.21
CA ASP A 126 24.06 -7.52 -1.34
C ASP A 126 24.14 -6.48 -2.48
N TYR A 127 25.32 -5.88 -2.67
CA TYR A 127 25.64 -4.81 -3.62
C TYR A 127 26.86 -5.18 -4.50
N PRO A 128 26.66 -6.02 -5.53
CA PRO A 128 27.71 -6.57 -6.37
C PRO A 128 28.32 -5.51 -7.28
N GLU A 129 29.60 -5.67 -7.59
CA GLU A 129 30.41 -4.70 -8.35
C GLU A 129 29.85 -4.28 -9.71
N PRO A 130 29.20 -5.15 -10.51
CA PRO A 130 28.61 -4.73 -11.79
C PRO A 130 27.44 -3.75 -11.65
N GLU A 131 26.79 -3.71 -10.48
CA GLU A 131 25.62 -2.87 -10.21
C GLU A 131 25.94 -1.68 -9.31
N PHE A 132 26.90 -1.85 -8.39
CA PHE A 132 27.22 -0.87 -7.37
C PHE A 132 28.72 -0.76 -7.09
N ALA A 133 29.21 0.47 -7.00
CA ALA A 133 30.51 0.79 -6.45
C ALA A 133 30.39 1.12 -4.96
N ILE A 134 31.15 0.45 -4.10
CA ILE A 134 31.32 0.86 -2.70
C ILE A 134 32.48 1.86 -2.68
N THR A 135 32.18 3.14 -2.48
CA THR A 135 33.15 4.24 -2.60
C THR A 135 33.79 4.59 -1.26
N ARG A 136 33.07 4.36 -0.16
CA ARG A 136 33.52 4.69 1.19
C ARG A 136 33.03 3.67 2.21
N ALA A 137 33.85 3.45 3.24
CA ALA A 137 33.48 2.71 4.44
C ALA A 137 33.80 3.57 5.67
N ASP A 138 32.84 3.65 6.59
CA ASP A 138 32.95 4.32 7.88
C ASP A 138 32.53 3.35 9.01
N PHE A 139 32.81 3.73 10.25
CA PHE A 139 32.31 3.02 11.45
C PHE A 139 31.67 4.01 12.41
N SER A 140 30.48 3.69 12.91
CA SER A 140 29.73 4.55 13.83
C SER A 140 29.22 3.78 15.05
N THR A 141 29.37 4.40 16.21
CA THR A 141 28.79 3.95 17.50
C THR A 141 27.69 4.89 17.98
N GLU A 142 27.28 5.86 17.18
CA GLU A 142 26.24 6.84 17.55
C GLU A 142 24.83 6.26 17.48
N ASN A 143 24.68 5.15 16.77
CA ASN A 143 23.41 4.43 16.64
C ASN A 143 23.15 3.55 17.87
N SER A 144 21.94 2.98 17.96
CA SER A 144 21.57 1.99 18.98
C SER A 144 22.50 0.76 19.03
N ARG A 145 23.29 0.55 17.97
CA ARG A 145 24.32 -0.49 17.84
C ARG A 145 25.55 0.02 17.08
N PRO A 146 26.75 -0.55 17.32
CA PRO A 146 27.90 -0.27 16.48
C PRO A 146 27.67 -0.80 15.06
N VAL A 147 27.92 0.02 14.05
CA VAL A 147 27.66 -0.31 12.65
C VAL A 147 28.82 0.09 11.74
N PHE A 148 29.04 -0.72 10.70
CA PHE A 148 29.75 -0.28 9.50
C PHE A 148 28.78 0.47 8.60
N VAL A 149 29.22 1.60 8.06
CA VAL A 149 28.44 2.40 7.10
C VAL A 149 29.18 2.38 5.78
N PHE A 150 28.54 1.88 4.73
CA PHE A 150 29.09 1.92 3.37
C PHE A 150 28.34 2.94 2.54
N THR A 151 29.07 3.79 1.83
CA THR A 151 28.50 4.62 0.76
C THR A 151 28.57 3.84 -0.53
N ILE A 152 27.40 3.64 -1.16
CA ILE A 152 27.26 2.94 -2.43
C ILE A 152 26.79 3.91 -3.50
N HIS A 153 27.33 3.71 -4.71
CA HIS A 153 26.98 4.44 -5.91
C HIS A 153 26.50 3.45 -6.97
N SER A 154 25.38 3.74 -7.64
CA SER A 154 24.87 2.92 -8.74
C SER A 154 25.80 3.04 -9.95
N THR A 155 26.28 1.93 -10.50
CA THR A 155 27.09 1.92 -11.74
C THR A 155 26.24 1.77 -13.00
N VAL A 156 24.94 1.53 -12.83
CA VAL A 156 23.98 1.31 -13.94
C VAL A 156 23.19 2.57 -14.24
N ASP A 157 22.96 3.42 -13.23
CA ASP A 157 22.21 4.66 -13.35
C ASP A 157 22.81 5.73 -12.45
N GLU A 158 23.61 6.62 -13.05
CA GLU A 158 24.30 7.72 -12.36
C GLU A 158 23.33 8.80 -11.83
N THR A 159 22.05 8.77 -12.21
CA THR A 159 21.04 9.69 -11.67
C THR A 159 20.58 9.28 -10.27
N ILE A 160 20.84 8.03 -9.87
CA ILE A 160 20.55 7.55 -8.53
C ILE A 160 21.58 8.15 -7.57
N PRO A 161 21.15 8.95 -6.57
CA PRO A 161 22.08 9.53 -5.61
C PRO A 161 22.76 8.44 -4.78
N ASP A 162 23.96 8.75 -4.30
CA ASP A 162 24.69 7.88 -3.37
C ASP A 162 23.81 7.49 -2.18
N ALA A 163 23.81 6.20 -1.84
CA ALA A 163 23.07 5.67 -0.71
C ALA A 163 24.03 5.24 0.41
N MET A 164 23.58 5.37 1.65
CA MET A 164 24.26 4.81 2.81
C MET A 164 23.59 3.51 3.22
N VAL A 165 24.38 2.45 3.36
CA VAL A 165 23.91 1.14 3.82
C VAL A 165 24.65 0.74 5.08
N PHE A 166 23.93 0.13 6.01
CA PHE A 166 24.42 -0.16 7.35
C PHE A 166 24.55 -1.65 7.55
N PHE A 167 25.63 -2.07 8.21
CA PHE A 167 25.88 -3.45 8.59
C PHE A 167 26.20 -3.48 10.08
N ASP A 168 25.52 -4.35 10.83
CA ASP A 168 25.76 -4.51 12.27
C ASP A 168 27.20 -5.00 12.47
N ALA A 169 28.01 -4.22 13.20
CA ALA A 169 29.43 -4.50 13.34
C ALA A 169 29.72 -5.76 14.17
N MET A 170 28.76 -6.28 14.93
CA MET A 170 28.92 -7.50 15.72
C MET A 170 28.63 -8.76 14.90
N THR A 171 27.74 -8.67 13.91
CA THR A 171 27.31 -9.83 13.12
C THR A 171 27.79 -9.81 11.68
N GLY A 172 28.15 -8.63 11.16
CA GLY A 172 28.44 -8.39 9.75
C GLY A 172 27.20 -8.46 8.86
N LEU A 173 25.99 -8.57 9.41
CA LEU A 173 24.76 -8.68 8.65
C LEU A 173 24.16 -7.30 8.32
N PRO A 174 23.38 -7.19 7.23
CA PRO A 174 22.67 -5.96 6.90
C PRO A 174 21.79 -5.49 8.05
N TYR A 175 21.81 -4.19 8.31
CA TYR A 175 21.09 -3.52 9.38
C TYR A 175 20.35 -2.31 8.83
N SER A 176 19.15 -2.04 9.36
CA SER A 176 18.41 -0.81 9.06
C SER A 176 18.25 0.01 10.33
N LEU A 177 18.52 1.32 10.25
CA LEU A 177 18.41 2.19 11.42
C LEU A 177 16.98 2.16 11.99
N GLY A 178 16.86 1.86 13.28
CA GLY A 178 15.57 1.78 13.95
C GLY A 178 14.86 0.43 13.83
N GLU A 179 15.44 -0.58 13.17
CA GLU A 179 14.78 -1.89 13.00
C GLU A 179 14.48 -2.60 14.33
N GLU A 180 15.11 -2.18 15.44
CA GLU A 180 14.77 -2.64 16.79
C GLU A 180 13.35 -2.27 17.24
N LYS A 181 12.69 -1.33 16.54
CA LYS A 181 11.29 -0.96 16.78
C LYS A 181 10.30 -1.95 16.15
N ALA A 182 10.73 -2.78 15.20
CA ALA A 182 9.89 -3.79 14.58
C ALA A 182 9.61 -4.94 15.56
N LYS A 183 8.35 -5.40 15.65
CA LYS A 183 8.06 -6.65 16.38
C LYS A 183 8.46 -7.89 15.60
N ILE A 184 8.42 -7.83 14.27
CA ILE A 184 8.91 -8.89 13.39
C ILE A 184 10.40 -8.65 13.13
N ALA A 185 11.23 -9.57 13.61
CA ALA A 185 12.66 -9.56 13.36
C ALA A 185 12.96 -9.70 11.86
N ARG A 186 14.06 -9.09 11.41
CA ARG A 186 14.54 -9.09 10.02
C ARG A 186 14.60 -10.47 9.37
N THR A 187 15.03 -11.50 10.11
CA THR A 187 15.11 -12.89 9.61
C THR A 187 13.73 -13.45 9.29
N THR A 188 12.75 -13.21 10.15
CA THR A 188 11.34 -13.58 9.92
C THR A 188 10.75 -12.75 8.79
N ALA A 189 11.02 -11.45 8.74
CA ALA A 189 10.61 -10.55 7.66
C ALA A 189 11.08 -11.06 6.29
N ARG A 190 12.33 -11.54 6.21
CA ARG A 190 12.88 -12.16 4.99
C ARG A 190 12.09 -13.38 4.56
N GLN A 191 11.73 -14.24 5.52
CA GLN A 191 10.94 -15.43 5.22
C GLN A 191 9.54 -15.07 4.73
N VAL A 192 8.89 -14.07 5.34
CA VAL A 192 7.59 -13.55 4.88
C VAL A 192 7.69 -13.06 3.43
N ALA A 193 8.71 -12.25 3.10
CA ALA A 193 8.93 -11.75 1.75
C ALA A 193 9.14 -12.88 0.72
N LEU A 194 9.89 -13.93 1.07
CA LEU A 194 10.13 -15.08 0.19
C LEU A 194 8.87 -15.94 -0.01
N VAL A 195 8.11 -16.17 1.05
CA VAL A 195 6.87 -16.98 1.00
C VAL A 195 5.75 -16.27 0.26
N ALA A 196 5.74 -14.93 0.22
CA ALA A 196 4.76 -14.16 -0.54
C ALA A 196 4.86 -14.38 -2.07
N PHE A 197 6.04 -14.77 -2.58
CA PHE A 197 6.28 -14.94 -4.02
C PHE A 197 7.07 -16.22 -4.35
N PRO A 198 6.53 -17.40 -4.02
CA PRO A 198 7.28 -18.65 -4.09
C PRO A 198 7.72 -19.00 -5.51
N ALA A 199 6.95 -18.59 -6.52
CA ALA A 199 7.25 -18.86 -7.93
C ALA A 199 8.41 -18.02 -8.51
N LEU A 200 8.81 -16.93 -7.85
CA LEU A 200 9.86 -16.07 -8.40
C LEU A 200 11.26 -16.69 -8.23
N HIS A 201 11.49 -17.41 -7.14
CA HIS A 201 12.80 -17.97 -6.77
C HIS A 201 13.93 -16.93 -6.94
N PRO A 202 13.91 -15.82 -6.16
CA PRO A 202 14.91 -14.78 -6.29
C PRO A 202 16.29 -15.27 -5.85
N ASP A 203 17.33 -14.83 -6.55
CA ASP A 203 18.73 -15.13 -6.20
C ASP A 203 19.18 -14.28 -5.01
N ARG A 204 18.58 -13.10 -4.85
CA ARG A 204 18.88 -12.12 -3.79
C ARG A 204 17.61 -11.43 -3.33
N THR A 205 17.51 -11.21 -2.03
CA THR A 205 16.44 -10.42 -1.39
C THR A 205 17.07 -9.37 -0.50
N LEU A 206 16.82 -8.11 -0.80
CA LEU A 206 17.16 -6.99 0.07
C LEU A 206 15.96 -6.66 0.95
N LEU A 207 16.26 -6.23 2.18
CA LEU A 207 15.28 -5.76 3.15
C LEU A 207 15.74 -4.41 3.70
N ALA A 208 14.80 -3.51 3.90
CA ALA A 208 15.03 -2.28 4.64
C ALA A 208 13.90 -2.10 5.64
N PHE A 209 14.24 -1.76 6.88
CA PHE A 209 13.25 -1.22 7.80
C PHE A 209 13.09 0.26 7.52
N SER A 210 11.85 0.70 7.39
CA SER A 210 11.52 2.12 7.31
C SER A 210 10.41 2.45 8.31
N THR A 211 10.52 3.63 8.88
CA THR A 211 9.42 4.25 9.62
C THR A 211 8.96 5.41 8.79
N ASP A 212 7.82 5.25 8.13
CA ASP A 212 7.17 6.37 7.50
C ASP A 212 5.83 6.62 8.17
N SER A 213 5.38 7.85 8.02
CA SER A 213 4.22 8.33 8.73
C SER A 213 2.90 7.93 8.05
N TYR A 214 2.96 7.43 6.83
CA TYR A 214 1.85 6.89 6.04
C TYR A 214 1.59 5.42 6.35
N ASN A 215 2.66 4.62 6.39
CA ASN A 215 2.63 3.17 6.48
C ASN A 215 3.02 2.67 7.88
N GLY A 216 3.47 3.56 8.76
CA GLY A 216 3.98 3.21 10.08
C GLY A 216 5.36 2.54 9.99
N ASN A 217 5.59 1.56 10.86
CA ASN A 217 6.78 0.74 10.81
C ASN A 217 6.58 -0.35 9.75
N VAL A 218 7.41 -0.35 8.70
CA VAL A 218 7.33 -1.35 7.63
C VAL A 218 8.69 -1.97 7.33
N TRP A 219 8.62 -3.19 6.81
CA TRP A 219 9.72 -3.84 6.11
C TRP A 219 9.50 -3.70 4.62
N ASP A 220 10.36 -2.94 3.97
CA ASP A 220 10.46 -2.87 2.52
C ASP A 220 11.34 -4.03 2.04
N PHE A 221 10.92 -4.70 0.96
CA PHE A 221 11.69 -5.77 0.34
C PHE A 221 11.90 -5.50 -1.14
N THR A 222 13.01 -6.02 -1.67
CA THR A 222 13.28 -6.07 -3.11
C THR A 222 13.89 -7.42 -3.46
N HIS A 223 13.22 -8.13 -4.36
CA HIS A 223 13.62 -9.41 -4.89
C HIS A 223 14.33 -9.23 -6.23
N TYR A 224 15.50 -9.83 -6.35
CA TYR A 224 16.32 -9.81 -7.57
C TYR A 224 16.48 -11.21 -8.16
N LYS A 225 16.54 -11.28 -9.48
CA LYS A 225 16.89 -12.48 -10.24
C LYS A 225 17.70 -12.10 -11.46
N GLY A 226 18.89 -12.70 -11.62
CA GLY A 226 19.81 -12.34 -12.71
C GLY A 226 20.12 -10.83 -12.78
N GLY A 227 20.27 -10.18 -11.63
CA GLY A 227 20.56 -8.73 -11.51
C GLY A 227 19.37 -7.79 -11.77
N ARG A 228 18.18 -8.31 -12.12
CA ARG A 228 16.96 -7.50 -12.33
C ARG A 228 16.04 -7.59 -11.13
N ILE A 229 15.34 -6.50 -10.82
CA ILE A 229 14.25 -6.51 -9.83
C ILE A 229 13.07 -7.28 -10.43
N VAL A 230 12.63 -8.35 -9.75
CA VAL A 230 11.47 -9.14 -10.16
C VAL A 230 10.23 -8.86 -9.32
N ALA A 231 10.42 -8.40 -8.08
CA ALA A 231 9.37 -7.86 -7.24
C ALA A 231 9.92 -6.90 -6.19
N ALA A 232 9.09 -5.95 -5.78
CA ALA A 232 9.37 -5.08 -4.64
C ALA A 232 8.06 -4.81 -3.89
N GLY A 233 8.14 -4.42 -2.64
CA GLY A 233 6.94 -4.12 -1.86
C GLY A 233 7.26 -3.90 -0.39
N SER A 234 6.20 -3.89 0.42
CA SER A 234 6.30 -3.68 1.85
C SER A 234 5.26 -4.48 2.63
N PHE A 235 5.60 -4.79 3.87
CA PHE A 235 4.69 -5.37 4.85
C PHE A 235 4.85 -4.69 6.20
N ASP A 236 3.78 -4.70 6.97
CA ASP A 236 3.73 -4.15 8.32
C ASP A 236 4.77 -4.86 9.21
N ALA A 237 5.64 -4.08 9.85
CA ALA A 237 6.74 -4.62 10.63
C ALA A 237 6.32 -5.22 11.97
N ASP A 238 5.05 -5.03 12.37
CA ASP A 238 4.49 -5.56 13.59
C ASP A 238 3.63 -6.80 13.35
N THR A 239 2.85 -6.81 12.27
CA THR A 239 1.86 -7.85 11.98
C THR A 239 2.25 -8.78 10.84
N GLY A 240 3.14 -8.33 9.94
CA GLY A 240 3.53 -9.05 8.73
C GLY A 240 2.48 -8.97 7.62
N GLU A 241 1.43 -8.17 7.81
CA GLU A 241 0.41 -7.91 6.81
C GLU A 241 1.03 -7.20 5.60
N GLN A 242 0.81 -7.73 4.40
CA GLN A 242 1.33 -7.13 3.18
C GLN A 242 0.63 -5.80 2.89
N ARG A 243 1.39 -4.71 2.84
CA ARG A 243 0.90 -3.35 2.58
C ARG A 243 0.93 -3.05 1.10
N SER A 244 2.00 -3.41 0.42
CA SER A 244 2.13 -3.21 -1.01
C SER A 244 3.03 -4.24 -1.66
N PHE A 245 2.84 -4.45 -2.96
CA PHE A 245 3.87 -5.01 -3.82
C PHE A 245 3.63 -4.67 -5.27
N PHE A 246 4.70 -4.79 -6.06
CA PHE A 246 4.71 -4.80 -7.50
C PHE A 246 5.62 -5.92 -7.98
N ARG A 247 5.17 -6.68 -8.98
CA ARG A 247 5.96 -7.63 -9.75
C ARG A 247 6.28 -7.01 -11.10
N TYR A 248 7.45 -7.31 -11.62
CA TYR A 248 7.93 -6.81 -12.90
C TYR A 248 8.01 -7.99 -13.89
N PRO A 249 6.88 -8.38 -14.51
CA PRO A 249 6.90 -9.43 -15.54
C PRO A 249 7.71 -8.96 -16.75
N ASP A 250 8.39 -9.90 -17.41
CA ASP A 250 9.14 -9.61 -18.63
C ASP A 250 8.15 -9.21 -19.75
N PRO A 251 8.33 -8.05 -20.40
CA PRO A 251 7.50 -7.65 -21.54
C PRO A 251 7.79 -8.48 -22.80
N GLU A 252 8.93 -9.17 -22.90
CA GLU A 252 9.35 -9.87 -24.11
C GLU A 252 8.45 -11.07 -24.44
N GLY A 253 8.13 -11.23 -25.73
CA GLY A 253 7.27 -12.31 -26.23
C GLY A 253 5.77 -12.16 -25.93
N ARG A 254 5.34 -11.03 -25.36
CA ARG A 254 3.93 -10.75 -25.09
C ARG A 254 3.17 -10.38 -26.37
N PRO A 255 1.88 -10.73 -26.48
CA PRO A 255 1.05 -10.31 -27.61
C PRO A 255 0.89 -8.79 -27.65
N PRO A 256 0.62 -8.20 -28.82
CA PRO A 256 0.45 -6.74 -28.97
C PRO A 256 -0.83 -6.20 -28.31
N SER A 257 -1.79 -7.06 -27.97
CA SER A 257 -3.09 -6.67 -27.41
C SER A 257 -3.46 -7.53 -26.19
N PRO A 258 -4.23 -6.97 -25.23
CA PRO A 258 -4.74 -7.72 -24.08
C PRO A 258 -5.43 -9.02 -24.48
N VAL A 259 -5.12 -10.11 -23.76
CA VAL A 259 -5.82 -11.39 -23.90
C VAL A 259 -7.07 -11.41 -23.02
N LEU A 260 -6.98 -10.78 -21.87
CA LEU A 260 -8.10 -10.57 -20.96
C LEU A 260 -8.79 -9.23 -21.24
N ASP A 261 -10.12 -9.25 -21.16
CA ASP A 261 -10.89 -8.02 -21.07
C ASP A 261 -10.88 -7.46 -19.64
N ALA A 262 -11.28 -6.19 -19.51
CA ALA A 262 -11.32 -5.51 -18.22
C ALA A 262 -12.25 -6.19 -17.21
N ALA A 263 -13.33 -6.85 -17.64
CA ALA A 263 -14.30 -7.48 -16.74
C ALA A 263 -13.72 -8.74 -16.08
N ARG A 264 -13.00 -9.57 -16.84
CA ARG A 264 -12.27 -10.73 -16.30
C ARG A 264 -11.13 -10.31 -15.38
N ALA A 265 -10.38 -9.28 -15.78
CA ALA A 265 -9.32 -8.73 -14.94
C ALA A 265 -9.88 -8.13 -13.63
N GLN A 266 -11.03 -7.45 -13.68
CA GLN A 266 -11.72 -6.95 -12.49
C GLN A 266 -12.11 -8.09 -11.54
N ALA A 267 -12.70 -9.17 -12.08
CA ALA A 267 -13.07 -10.33 -11.27
C ALA A 267 -11.87 -10.99 -10.57
N ALA A 268 -10.70 -11.00 -11.24
CA ALA A 268 -9.45 -11.45 -10.62
C ALA A 268 -8.99 -10.53 -9.48
N ALA A 269 -9.07 -9.20 -9.68
CA ALA A 269 -8.74 -8.21 -8.65
C ALA A 269 -9.67 -8.30 -7.42
N GLU A 270 -10.98 -8.38 -7.63
CA GLU A 270 -11.97 -8.51 -6.56
C GLU A 270 -11.76 -9.80 -5.75
N ARG A 271 -11.53 -10.91 -6.45
CA ARG A 271 -11.23 -12.20 -5.80
C ARG A 271 -9.95 -12.11 -4.99
N TYR A 272 -8.90 -11.52 -5.55
CA TYR A 272 -7.64 -11.34 -4.84
C TYR A 272 -7.83 -10.56 -3.53
N ILE A 273 -8.57 -9.44 -3.56
CA ILE A 273 -8.85 -8.66 -2.33
C ILE A 273 -9.56 -9.53 -1.29
N ILE A 274 -10.59 -10.27 -1.69
CA ILE A 274 -11.37 -11.12 -0.77
C ILE A 274 -10.49 -12.21 -0.15
N ASP A 275 -9.76 -12.94 -1.00
CA ASP A 275 -8.92 -14.07 -0.56
C ASP A 275 -7.77 -13.58 0.32
N HIS A 276 -7.13 -12.46 -0.06
CA HIS A 276 -5.98 -11.89 0.65
C HIS A 276 -6.35 -11.28 2.01
N ASN A 277 -7.53 -10.67 2.12
CA ASN A 277 -7.98 -9.99 3.36
C ASN A 277 -8.92 -10.87 4.22
N GLY A 278 -9.08 -12.14 3.87
CA GLY A 278 -9.85 -13.11 4.67
C GLY A 278 -11.37 -12.89 4.64
N GLY A 279 -11.91 -12.19 3.64
CA GLY A 279 -13.36 -12.01 3.51
C GLY A 279 -13.79 -10.81 2.67
N GLN A 280 -15.10 -10.61 2.62
CA GLN A 280 -15.69 -9.45 1.95
C GLN A 280 -15.43 -8.18 2.75
N LEU A 281 -14.93 -7.16 2.05
CA LEU A 281 -14.74 -5.82 2.58
C LEU A 281 -15.76 -4.84 1.97
N PRO A 282 -16.17 -3.80 2.71
CA PRO A 282 -17.09 -2.80 2.21
C PRO A 282 -16.37 -1.88 1.23
N LEU A 283 -16.34 -2.26 -0.05
CA LEU A 283 -15.59 -1.58 -1.11
C LEU A 283 -16.49 -1.18 -2.28
N ASN A 284 -16.10 -0.13 -2.98
CA ASN A 284 -16.66 0.24 -4.28
C ASN A 284 -15.52 0.50 -5.28
N MET A 285 -15.61 -0.07 -6.47
CA MET A 285 -14.65 0.21 -7.54
C MET A 285 -14.93 1.60 -8.11
N SER A 286 -13.93 2.49 -8.06
CA SER A 286 -14.06 3.87 -8.51
C SER A 286 -13.36 4.14 -9.84
N ARG A 287 -12.32 3.37 -10.17
CA ARG A 287 -11.51 3.59 -11.36
C ARG A 287 -10.98 2.28 -11.95
N VAL A 288 -10.92 2.25 -13.28
CA VAL A 288 -10.16 1.27 -14.06
C VAL A 288 -9.28 1.99 -15.05
N ARG A 289 -8.04 1.53 -15.21
CA ARG A 289 -7.08 2.04 -16.20
C ARG A 289 -6.36 0.88 -16.87
N TYR A 290 -6.26 0.92 -18.19
CA TYR A 290 -5.32 0.08 -18.93
C TYR A 290 -4.03 0.84 -19.18
N THR A 291 -2.89 0.19 -18.95
CA THR A 291 -1.57 0.72 -19.27
C THR A 291 -0.83 -0.32 -20.11
N PRO A 292 -0.51 -0.04 -21.39
CA PRO A 292 0.28 -0.96 -22.19
C PRO A 292 1.72 -1.05 -21.68
N ALA A 293 2.42 -2.13 -22.03
CA ALA A 293 3.85 -2.29 -21.75
C ALA A 293 4.68 -2.01 -23.00
N THR A 294 5.98 -1.75 -22.82
CA THR A 294 6.93 -1.52 -23.90
C THR A 294 7.94 -2.67 -23.93
N ALA A 295 8.10 -3.30 -25.10
CA ALA A 295 9.12 -4.31 -25.39
C ALA A 295 10.07 -3.80 -26.48
N ALA A 296 11.15 -4.54 -26.79
CA ALA A 296 12.08 -4.17 -27.85
C ALA A 296 11.41 -4.02 -29.23
N GLU A 297 10.39 -4.83 -29.51
CA GLU A 297 9.64 -4.84 -30.78
C GLU A 297 8.49 -3.81 -30.83
N GLY A 298 8.25 -3.08 -29.74
CA GLY A 298 7.22 -2.04 -29.65
C GLY A 298 6.25 -2.23 -28.48
N THR A 299 5.07 -1.61 -28.61
CA THR A 299 4.03 -1.66 -27.57
C THR A 299 3.36 -3.03 -27.52
N VAL A 300 3.31 -3.63 -26.34
CA VAL A 300 2.69 -4.94 -26.08
C VAL A 300 1.61 -4.87 -25.01
N ALA A 301 0.87 -5.97 -24.83
CA ALA A 301 -0.15 -6.12 -23.82
C ALA A 301 0.41 -5.87 -22.41
N GLY A 302 -0.10 -4.84 -21.74
CA GLY A 302 0.36 -4.45 -20.41
C GLY A 302 -0.55 -4.98 -19.31
N GLN A 303 -1.13 -4.06 -18.53
CA GLN A 303 -1.86 -4.38 -17.30
C GLN A 303 -3.09 -3.49 -17.10
N TYR A 304 -4.06 -4.02 -16.36
CA TYR A 304 -5.20 -3.26 -15.84
C TYR A 304 -4.96 -2.89 -14.39
N THR A 305 -5.19 -1.64 -14.03
CA THR A 305 -5.16 -1.14 -12.65
C THR A 305 -6.58 -0.77 -12.22
N PHE A 306 -7.02 -1.34 -11.11
CA PHE A 306 -8.33 -1.12 -10.51
C PHE A 306 -8.15 -0.43 -9.17
N THR A 307 -8.90 0.65 -8.95
CA THR A 307 -8.96 1.36 -7.67
C THR A 307 -10.28 1.03 -6.99
N PHE A 308 -10.19 0.50 -5.78
CA PHE A 308 -11.31 0.21 -4.90
C PHE A 308 -11.27 1.15 -3.71
N GLU A 309 -12.31 1.93 -3.50
CA GLU A 309 -12.42 2.85 -2.36
C GLU A 309 -13.25 2.17 -1.27
N ARG A 310 -12.83 2.37 -0.02
CA ARG A 310 -13.58 1.91 1.15
C ARG A 310 -14.91 2.66 1.24
N THR A 311 -15.96 1.91 1.49
CA THR A 311 -17.26 2.43 1.91
C THR A 311 -17.42 2.28 3.41
N TYR A 312 -17.95 3.29 4.07
CA TYR A 312 -18.38 3.25 5.45
C TYR A 312 -19.72 3.98 5.56
N GLN A 313 -20.74 3.32 6.13
CA GLN A 313 -22.12 3.83 6.17
C GLN A 313 -22.62 4.32 4.79
N ASP A 314 -22.38 3.53 3.74
CA ASP A 314 -22.75 3.82 2.34
C ASP A 314 -22.05 5.03 1.68
N PHE A 315 -21.12 5.71 2.35
CA PHE A 315 -20.30 6.78 1.77
C PHE A 315 -18.86 6.35 1.54
N LEU A 316 -18.23 6.91 0.51
CA LEU A 316 -16.84 6.61 0.16
C LEU A 316 -15.87 7.33 1.10
N ALA A 317 -14.82 6.64 1.52
CA ALA A 317 -13.65 7.26 2.12
C ALA A 317 -12.81 7.95 1.04
N ASP A 318 -12.12 9.03 1.41
CA ASP A 318 -11.28 9.79 0.48
C ASP A 318 -9.99 9.04 0.11
N VAL A 319 -9.37 8.37 1.08
CA VAL A 319 -8.05 7.74 0.89
C VAL A 319 -7.99 6.26 1.19
N ASP A 320 -8.94 5.73 1.97
CA ASP A 320 -8.92 4.31 2.34
C ASP A 320 -9.42 3.44 1.18
N GLY A 321 -8.75 2.33 0.92
CA GLY A 321 -9.05 1.43 -0.18
C GLY A 321 -7.90 0.55 -0.61
N PHE A 322 -8.01 0.02 -1.82
CA PHE A 322 -7.02 -0.83 -2.47
C PHE A 322 -6.78 -0.38 -3.90
N GLU A 323 -5.54 -0.51 -4.35
CA GLU A 323 -5.20 -0.51 -5.77
C GLU A 323 -4.68 -1.89 -6.14
N VAL A 324 -5.23 -2.50 -7.19
CA VAL A 324 -4.84 -3.83 -7.66
C VAL A 324 -4.50 -3.75 -9.14
N THR A 325 -3.34 -4.28 -9.49
CA THR A 325 -2.87 -4.34 -10.86
C THR A 325 -2.83 -5.78 -11.34
N VAL A 326 -3.50 -6.03 -12.46
CA VAL A 326 -3.71 -7.36 -13.05
C VAL A 326 -3.06 -7.41 -14.42
N ASP A 327 -2.26 -8.44 -14.64
CA ASP A 327 -1.64 -8.72 -15.93
C ASP A 327 -2.70 -8.95 -17.01
N ALA A 328 -2.65 -8.20 -18.12
CA ALA A 328 -3.68 -8.27 -19.16
C ALA A 328 -3.57 -9.52 -20.06
N VAL A 329 -2.53 -10.36 -19.87
CA VAL A 329 -2.31 -11.60 -20.63
C VAL A 329 -2.67 -12.81 -19.78
N THR A 330 -2.13 -12.88 -18.56
CA THR A 330 -2.21 -14.05 -17.67
C THR A 330 -3.34 -13.97 -16.65
N GLY A 331 -3.75 -12.76 -16.26
CA GLY A 331 -4.69 -12.54 -15.16
C GLY A 331 -4.04 -12.60 -13.77
N ASP A 332 -2.72 -12.76 -13.71
CA ASP A 332 -1.96 -12.70 -12.46
C ASP A 332 -2.02 -11.31 -11.84
N ILE A 333 -1.98 -11.27 -10.50
CA ILE A 333 -1.83 -10.02 -9.77
C ILE A 333 -0.36 -9.61 -9.78
N ASN A 334 -0.07 -8.52 -10.48
CA ASN A 334 1.27 -7.93 -10.56
C ASN A 334 1.42 -6.73 -9.65
N GLY A 335 0.36 -6.23 -9.03
CA GLY A 335 0.48 -5.17 -8.05
C GLY A 335 -0.67 -5.13 -7.07
N TYR A 336 -0.37 -4.71 -5.86
CA TYR A 336 -1.32 -4.50 -4.80
C TYR A 336 -0.82 -3.35 -3.94
N THR A 337 -1.73 -2.49 -3.53
CA THR A 337 -1.47 -1.48 -2.50
C THR A 337 -2.70 -1.38 -1.63
N SER A 338 -2.51 -1.58 -0.33
CA SER A 338 -3.53 -1.39 0.69
C SER A 338 -3.32 -0.05 1.39
N ARG A 339 -4.40 0.72 1.51
CA ARG A 339 -4.48 1.90 2.35
C ARG A 339 -5.69 1.73 3.24
N TRP A 340 -5.50 1.16 4.43
CA TRP A 340 -6.58 0.94 5.39
C TRP A 340 -6.24 1.60 6.72
N THR A 341 -6.20 2.93 6.70
CA THR A 341 -5.58 3.72 7.76
C THR A 341 -6.57 4.17 8.83
N THR A 342 -7.86 4.17 8.51
CA THR A 342 -8.88 4.75 9.38
C THR A 342 -9.60 3.66 10.19
N PRO A 343 -9.46 3.60 11.52
CA PRO A 343 -10.24 2.66 12.31
C PRO A 343 -11.73 3.08 12.37
N ASP A 344 -12.64 2.11 12.44
CA ASP A 344 -14.10 2.35 12.35
C ASP A 344 -14.63 3.35 13.39
N HIS A 345 -14.07 3.32 14.60
CA HIS A 345 -14.48 4.23 15.68
C HIS A 345 -14.14 5.70 15.38
N ALA A 346 -13.24 5.98 14.43
CA ALA A 346 -12.84 7.34 14.07
C ALA A 346 -13.87 8.07 13.20
N PHE A 347 -14.75 7.36 12.51
CA PHE A 347 -15.81 7.97 11.72
C PHE A 347 -16.86 8.63 12.61
N SER A 348 -17.26 9.85 12.26
CA SER A 348 -18.33 10.58 12.97
C SER A 348 -19.66 9.84 12.88
N ALA A 349 -20.46 9.92 13.95
CA ALA A 349 -21.83 9.41 13.95
C ALA A 349 -22.81 10.34 13.22
N ALA A 350 -22.42 11.58 12.93
CA ALA A 350 -23.21 12.54 12.18
C ALA A 350 -22.94 12.40 10.67
N TYR A 351 -23.89 11.82 9.94
CA TYR A 351 -23.76 11.51 8.51
C TYR A 351 -25.00 11.90 7.67
N GLN A 352 -25.99 12.55 8.29
CA GLN A 352 -27.16 13.08 7.58
C GLN A 352 -26.88 14.53 7.19
N PRO A 353 -26.78 14.86 5.89
CA PRO A 353 -26.44 16.21 5.48
C PRO A 353 -27.65 17.14 5.60
N ASP A 354 -27.45 18.30 6.23
CA ASP A 354 -28.42 19.41 6.20
C ASP A 354 -28.15 20.32 4.98
N VAL A 355 -26.88 20.45 4.60
CA VAL A 355 -26.45 21.17 3.40
C VAL A 355 -26.62 20.28 2.17
N ILE A 356 -27.38 20.77 1.20
CA ILE A 356 -27.58 20.06 -0.07
C ILE A 356 -26.45 20.34 -1.07
N ARG A 357 -26.30 19.45 -2.06
CA ARG A 357 -25.25 19.55 -3.10
C ARG A 357 -25.17 20.94 -3.76
N ARG A 358 -26.32 21.53 -4.11
CA ARG A 358 -26.38 22.83 -4.81
C ARG A 358 -25.82 23.96 -3.95
N GLU A 359 -26.17 23.97 -2.67
CA GLU A 359 -25.68 24.93 -1.69
C GLU A 359 -24.17 24.78 -1.49
N ALA A 360 -23.68 23.56 -1.31
CA ALA A 360 -22.25 23.28 -1.22
C ALA A 360 -21.47 23.79 -2.45
N THR A 361 -21.97 23.54 -3.67
CA THR A 361 -21.32 24.06 -4.88
C THR A 361 -21.35 25.59 -4.97
N PHE A 362 -22.44 26.22 -4.53
CA PHE A 362 -22.56 27.68 -4.54
C PHE A 362 -21.59 28.35 -3.57
N ILE A 363 -21.49 27.82 -2.34
CA ILE A 363 -20.53 28.28 -1.32
C ILE A 363 -19.09 28.20 -1.85
N VAL A 364 -18.73 27.10 -2.52
CA VAL A 364 -17.39 26.93 -3.10
C VAL A 364 -17.13 27.91 -4.24
N MET A 365 -18.08 28.09 -5.16
CA MET A 365 -17.93 29.05 -6.26
C MET A 365 -17.76 30.48 -5.73
N GLN A 366 -18.59 30.89 -4.78
CA GLN A 366 -18.48 32.22 -4.16
C GLN A 366 -17.11 32.39 -3.52
N LYS A 367 -16.64 31.40 -2.75
CA LYS A 367 -15.34 31.49 -2.11
C LYS A 367 -14.19 31.53 -3.11
N ALA A 368 -14.26 30.74 -4.18
CA ALA A 368 -13.23 30.73 -5.22
C ALA A 368 -13.13 32.09 -5.93
N GLN A 369 -14.27 32.76 -6.18
CA GLN A 369 -14.30 34.12 -6.73
C GLN A 369 -13.70 35.17 -5.79
N GLU A 370 -13.84 35.01 -4.48
CA GLU A 370 -13.20 35.89 -3.49
C GLU A 370 -11.67 35.70 -3.47
N VAL A 371 -11.19 34.45 -3.57
CA VAL A 371 -9.76 34.13 -3.49
C VAL A 371 -9.02 34.60 -4.75
N PHE A 372 -9.58 34.32 -5.94
CA PHE A 372 -9.01 34.75 -7.22
C PHE A 372 -10.09 35.42 -8.10
N PRO A 373 -10.35 36.73 -7.90
CA PRO A 373 -11.41 37.42 -8.63
C PRO A 373 -11.14 37.57 -10.13
N GLY A 374 -9.87 37.54 -10.55
CA GLY A 374 -9.49 37.61 -11.96
C GLY A 374 -9.95 36.40 -12.77
N ASP A 375 -10.03 35.24 -12.13
CA ASP A 375 -10.33 33.95 -12.77
C ASP A 375 -11.78 33.49 -12.53
N ALA A 376 -12.58 34.35 -11.88
CA ALA A 376 -13.97 34.10 -11.52
C ALA A 376 -14.84 33.63 -12.71
N SER A 377 -14.57 34.15 -13.91
CA SER A 377 -15.32 33.82 -15.12
C SER A 377 -15.01 32.42 -15.68
N GLY A 378 -13.84 31.86 -15.34
CA GLY A 378 -13.38 30.54 -15.77
C GLY A 378 -13.76 29.41 -14.82
N LEU A 379 -14.31 29.71 -13.64
CA LEU A 379 -14.61 28.72 -12.61
C LEU A 379 -15.63 27.67 -13.07
N ARG A 380 -15.29 26.40 -12.86
CA ARG A 380 -16.12 25.26 -13.21
C ARG A 380 -16.04 24.16 -12.15
N ILE A 381 -17.20 23.72 -11.67
CA ILE A 381 -17.30 22.54 -10.81
C ILE A 381 -17.13 21.27 -11.66
N ILE A 382 -16.16 20.43 -11.28
CA ILE A 382 -15.91 19.10 -11.88
C ILE A 382 -16.77 18.05 -11.16
N SER A 383 -16.76 18.05 -9.83
CA SER A 383 -17.58 17.13 -9.02
C SER A 383 -17.95 17.73 -7.67
N ALA A 384 -19.02 17.19 -7.07
CA ALA A 384 -19.43 17.50 -5.70
C ALA A 384 -20.07 16.25 -5.10
N GLU A 385 -19.37 15.60 -4.17
CA GLU A 385 -19.71 14.30 -3.61
C GLU A 385 -19.59 14.29 -2.09
N LEU A 386 -20.45 13.54 -1.40
CA LEU A 386 -20.30 13.25 0.02
C LEU A 386 -19.22 12.20 0.21
N ARG A 387 -18.18 12.52 0.98
CA ARG A 387 -17.06 11.63 1.28
C ARG A 387 -16.59 11.77 2.72
N TRP A 388 -16.10 10.68 3.30
CA TRP A 388 -15.41 10.75 4.58
C TRP A 388 -14.04 11.38 4.39
N LYS A 389 -13.80 12.55 5.00
CA LYS A 389 -12.53 13.27 4.91
C LYS A 389 -11.48 12.61 5.82
N ASN A 390 -11.06 11.40 5.44
CA ASN A 390 -10.25 10.52 6.26
C ASN A 390 -8.74 10.65 6.03
N ARG A 391 -8.31 11.64 5.23
CA ARG A 391 -6.90 12.01 5.15
C ARG A 391 -6.48 12.70 6.45
N VAL A 392 -5.78 11.97 7.30
CA VAL A 392 -5.21 12.46 8.56
C VAL A 392 -3.71 12.74 8.40
N PRO A 393 -3.14 13.63 9.23
CA PRO A 393 -1.70 13.78 9.28
C PRO A 393 -1.02 12.45 9.56
N TYR A 394 0.04 12.27 8.81
CA TYR A 394 1.17 11.37 9.01
C TYR A 394 1.46 11.02 10.47
N GLY A 395 1.42 9.73 10.79
CA GLY A 395 1.77 9.15 12.09
C GLY A 395 0.70 9.33 13.17
N THR A 396 -0.50 9.78 12.81
CA THR A 396 -1.59 10.00 13.78
C THR A 396 -2.62 8.89 13.72
N VAL A 397 -3.04 8.42 14.89
CA VAL A 397 -4.23 7.59 15.04
C VAL A 397 -5.40 8.56 15.29
N PRO A 398 -6.41 8.63 14.40
CA PRO A 398 -7.54 9.52 14.60
C PRO A 398 -8.32 9.14 15.85
N ARG A 399 -8.82 10.15 16.57
CA ARG A 399 -9.62 9.90 17.79
C ARG A 399 -11.02 9.46 17.39
N PRO A 400 -11.79 8.85 18.31
CA PRO A 400 -13.16 8.51 18.03
C PRO A 400 -13.98 9.70 17.51
N GLY A 401 -14.71 9.50 16.41
CA GLY A 401 -15.58 10.49 15.78
C GLY A 401 -14.90 11.68 15.10
N THR A 402 -13.57 11.72 14.94
CA THR A 402 -12.88 12.88 14.36
C THR A 402 -12.86 12.94 12.83
N ILE A 403 -13.32 11.89 12.14
CA ILE A 403 -13.38 11.86 10.68
C ILE A 403 -14.78 12.28 10.23
N PRO A 404 -14.98 13.51 9.74
CA PRO A 404 -16.29 13.99 9.36
C PRO A 404 -16.69 13.47 7.98
N LEU A 405 -17.98 13.27 7.78
CA LEU A 405 -18.56 13.25 6.44
C LEU A 405 -18.61 14.69 5.95
N ALA A 406 -18.20 14.92 4.71
CA ALA A 406 -18.03 16.26 4.17
C ALA A 406 -18.40 16.29 2.68
N TRP A 407 -18.83 17.44 2.19
CA TRP A 407 -18.91 17.69 0.74
C TRP A 407 -17.49 17.92 0.22
N LYS A 408 -17.01 17.00 -0.63
CA LYS A 408 -15.81 17.19 -1.45
C LYS A 408 -16.22 17.81 -2.78
N VAL A 409 -15.88 19.08 -2.98
CA VAL A 409 -16.13 19.80 -4.23
C VAL A 409 -14.82 19.95 -4.98
N VAL A 410 -14.72 19.36 -6.15
CA VAL A 410 -13.56 19.48 -7.04
C VAL A 410 -13.90 20.46 -8.15
N PHE A 411 -13.03 21.42 -8.42
CA PHE A 411 -13.26 22.48 -9.39
C PHE A 411 -11.96 22.92 -10.06
N ASP A 412 -12.09 23.60 -11.19
CA ASP A 412 -10.97 24.22 -11.91
C ASP A 412 -11.35 25.61 -12.44
N ASP A 413 -10.35 26.37 -12.86
CA ASP A 413 -10.47 27.65 -13.56
C ASP A 413 -9.56 27.67 -14.81
N ASP A 414 -9.46 28.82 -15.48
CA ASP A 414 -8.64 28.95 -16.68
C ASP A 414 -7.14 28.77 -16.40
N PHE A 415 -6.66 29.23 -15.25
CA PHE A 415 -5.26 29.07 -14.84
C PHE A 415 -4.90 27.59 -14.63
N ILE A 416 -5.67 26.88 -13.81
CA ILE A 416 -5.46 25.46 -13.51
C ILE A 416 -5.55 24.64 -14.79
N ARG A 417 -6.54 24.91 -15.65
CA ARG A 417 -6.67 24.19 -16.93
C ARG A 417 -5.54 24.48 -17.90
N GLY A 418 -4.97 25.69 -17.86
CA GLY A 418 -3.83 26.10 -18.69
C GLY A 418 -2.51 25.44 -18.28
N ASN A 419 -2.41 24.94 -17.05
CA ASN A 419 -1.20 24.32 -16.53
C ASN A 419 -1.40 22.82 -16.29
N THR A 420 -0.81 21.98 -17.15
CA THR A 420 -0.95 20.53 -17.03
C THR A 420 -0.27 19.93 -15.78
N THR A 421 0.51 20.72 -15.04
CA THR A 421 1.16 20.25 -13.80
C THR A 421 0.33 20.53 -12.55
N THR A 422 -0.69 21.39 -12.61
CA THR A 422 -1.55 21.69 -11.47
C THR A 422 -2.69 20.67 -11.37
N GLN A 423 -3.03 20.30 -10.14
CA GLN A 423 -4.19 19.47 -9.87
C GLN A 423 -5.43 20.36 -9.77
N PRO A 424 -6.64 19.83 -10.09
CA PRO A 424 -7.88 20.53 -9.79
C PRO A 424 -7.96 20.94 -8.31
N ALA A 425 -8.53 22.12 -8.05
CA ALA A 425 -8.76 22.61 -6.71
C ALA A 425 -9.78 21.75 -5.98
N VAL A 426 -9.64 21.64 -4.65
CA VAL A 426 -10.50 20.82 -3.80
C VAL A 426 -10.95 21.61 -2.58
N ALA A 427 -12.26 21.74 -2.42
CA ALA A 427 -12.88 22.25 -1.22
C ALA A 427 -13.56 21.13 -0.43
N TRP A 428 -13.49 21.23 0.89
CA TRP A 428 -14.19 20.37 1.84
C TRP A 428 -15.11 21.21 2.70
N LEU A 429 -16.40 20.91 2.69
CA LEU A 429 -17.40 21.61 3.49
C LEU A 429 -18.03 20.67 4.51
N ASP A 430 -18.32 21.21 5.69
CA ASP A 430 -19.14 20.54 6.69
C ASP A 430 -20.56 20.31 6.15
N ILE A 431 -21.12 19.13 6.43
CA ILE A 431 -22.43 18.74 5.89
C ILE A 431 -23.62 19.38 6.62
N HIS A 432 -23.40 20.01 7.77
CA HIS A 432 -24.45 20.64 8.58
C HIS A 432 -24.42 22.17 8.46
N SER A 433 -23.25 22.79 8.62
CA SER A 433 -23.13 24.25 8.60
C SER A 433 -22.78 24.83 7.23
N GLY A 434 -22.18 24.03 6.35
CA GLY A 434 -21.62 24.52 5.08
C GLY A 434 -20.31 25.27 5.26
N ASP A 435 -19.71 25.26 6.46
CA ASP A 435 -18.42 25.88 6.72
C ASP A 435 -17.29 25.11 6.02
N PHE A 436 -16.25 25.84 5.61
CA PHE A 436 -15.05 25.23 5.05
C PHE A 436 -14.26 24.48 6.13
N ILE A 437 -14.07 23.19 5.91
CA ILE A 437 -13.12 22.36 6.65
C ILE A 437 -11.72 22.52 6.05
N ALA A 438 -11.62 22.62 4.72
CA ALA A 438 -10.37 22.85 4.01
C ALA A 438 -10.64 23.40 2.59
N LEU A 439 -9.70 24.18 2.07
CA LEU A 439 -9.68 24.64 0.68
C LEU A 439 -8.25 24.54 0.17
N ASP A 440 -8.01 23.67 -0.81
CA ASP A 440 -6.76 23.59 -1.56
C ASP A 440 -7.03 24.17 -2.95
N TYR A 441 -6.65 25.43 -3.13
CA TYR A 441 -6.85 26.19 -4.35
C TYR A 441 -5.62 27.07 -4.58
N GLN A 442 -4.74 26.62 -5.48
CA GLN A 442 -3.44 27.22 -5.74
C GLN A 442 -3.32 27.61 -7.21
N HIS A 443 -2.73 28.79 -7.44
CA HIS A 443 -2.27 29.28 -8.74
C HIS A 443 -0.74 29.25 -8.75
#